data_AF-A0A6C0AUD7-F1
#
_entry.id   AF-A0A6C0AUD7-F1
#
_cell.length_a   1.000
_cell.length_b   1.000
_cell.length_c   1.000
_cell.angle_alpha   90.00
_cell.angle_beta   90.00
_cell.angle_gamma   90.00
#
_symmetry.space_group_name_H-M   'P 1'
#
loop_
_entity.id
_entity.type
_entity.pdbx_description
1 polymer ?
#
loop_
_entity_poly.entity_id
_entity_poly.type
_entity_poly.pdbx_seq_one_letter_code
_entity_poly.pdbx_strand_id
1 'polypeptide(L)'
;MVSYTVEDFTSIGFSNSQFVLSPEILAVITRLTSELNTSEITSNSSQKTGSSKSLQKVPRNNRSAMDTTWEKTKVFKTTTIEKKEGVERNMNDVRICLNKLSESNYDITKSSIFTILRDLSDDALEKVAEMIFDIASTNQYFSELYAVLYKELNQEFPIFLTIFPEMIKTRYLDQFDNIVSVDMQDNFDLYCDNQKLNDKRKALSAFLVNLMKTDVYDVHSMLTILNDIIERVNKLKNIPDKLFEIEQFTENIFIIVTNITENAGYGIKEKEKEAEDKKSKKSKGNKKEESSIIKPRQVSESIIHVFNTSKYNRSELFNMEEWKTIVEKLQACSKFVTKDNVSISSRVVFRYMDIMDNIKKNGGL
;
A
#
# COMPACT_ATOMS: atom_id res chain seq x y z
N MET A 1 7.04 14.02 44.66
CA MET A 1 6.50 13.13 43.60
C MET A 1 6.36 11.76 44.24
N VAL A 2 5.14 11.26 44.43
CA VAL A 2 4.91 9.98 45.12
C VAL A 2 5.10 8.87 44.09
N SER A 3 6.03 7.95 44.33
CA SER A 3 6.26 6.78 43.48
C SER A 3 5.68 5.54 44.15
N TYR A 4 4.80 4.84 43.45
CA TYR A 4 4.22 3.58 43.90
C TYR A 4 5.13 2.40 43.50
N THR A 5 5.26 1.41 44.39
CA THR A 5 5.99 0.17 44.12
C THR A 5 5.07 -0.92 43.57
N VAL A 6 5.65 -2.02 43.10
CA VAL A 6 4.87 -3.19 42.64
C VAL A 6 4.10 -3.82 43.80
N GLU A 7 4.61 -3.76 45.04
CA GLU A 7 3.86 -4.14 46.24
C GLU A 7 2.65 -3.23 46.52
N ASP A 8 2.70 -1.95 46.16
CA ASP A 8 1.54 -1.07 46.27
C ASP A 8 0.43 -1.49 45.30
N PHE A 9 0.79 -1.95 44.09
CA PHE A 9 -0.17 -2.49 43.13
C PHE A 9 -0.81 -3.80 43.59
N THR A 10 -0.03 -4.71 44.18
CA THR A 10 -0.56 -5.99 44.66
C THR A 10 -1.43 -5.80 45.90
N SER A 11 -1.07 -4.87 46.79
CA SER A 11 -1.94 -4.53 47.91
C SER A 11 -3.26 -3.90 47.44
N ILE A 12 -3.27 -2.96 46.50
CA ILE A 12 -4.51 -2.36 45.98
C ILE A 12 -5.35 -3.37 45.17
N GLY A 13 -4.71 -4.18 44.32
CA GLY A 13 -5.40 -5.12 43.42
C GLY A 13 -6.06 -6.30 44.13
N PHE A 14 -5.58 -6.68 45.33
CA PHE A 14 -6.08 -7.85 46.05
C PHE A 14 -6.76 -7.54 47.40
N SER A 15 -6.76 -6.28 47.88
CA SER A 15 -7.27 -5.98 49.23
C SER A 15 -8.66 -5.35 49.32
N ASN A 16 -9.31 -4.85 48.26
CA ASN A 16 -10.69 -4.38 48.37
C ASN A 16 -11.43 -4.24 47.02
N SER A 17 -12.14 -5.30 46.64
CA SER A 17 -13.62 -5.31 46.49
C SER A 17 -14.01 -6.53 45.66
N GLN A 18 -14.77 -7.45 46.26
CA GLN A 18 -15.67 -8.26 45.45
C GLN A 18 -16.62 -7.27 44.78
N PHE A 19 -16.37 -6.94 43.52
CA PHE A 19 -17.26 -6.10 42.73
C PHE A 19 -18.49 -6.96 42.42
N VAL A 20 -19.48 -6.91 43.32
CA VAL A 20 -20.76 -7.59 43.12
C VAL A 20 -21.59 -6.72 42.17
N LEU A 21 -21.88 -7.25 40.98
CA LEU A 21 -22.75 -6.59 40.02
C LEU A 21 -24.14 -6.37 40.64
N SER A 22 -24.72 -5.19 40.39
CA SER A 22 -26.09 -4.89 40.82
C SER A 22 -27.07 -5.93 40.26
N PRO A 23 -28.11 -6.33 41.01
CA PRO A 23 -29.13 -7.27 40.55
C PRO A 23 -29.77 -6.90 39.20
N GLU A 24 -29.90 -5.60 38.91
CA GLU A 24 -30.42 -5.11 37.63
C GLU A 24 -29.51 -5.47 36.46
N ILE A 25 -28.19 -5.35 36.63
CA ILE A 25 -27.22 -5.67 35.59
C ILE A 25 -27.21 -7.18 35.34
N LEU A 26 -27.29 -7.98 36.39
CA LEU A 26 -27.39 -9.44 36.29
C LEU A 26 -28.69 -9.86 35.56
N ALA A 27 -29.80 -9.15 35.78
CA ALA A 27 -31.05 -9.40 35.06
C ALA A 27 -30.94 -9.09 33.56
N VAL A 28 -30.29 -7.97 33.21
CA VAL A 28 -30.03 -7.60 31.80
C VAL A 28 -29.13 -8.64 31.13
N ILE A 29 -28.05 -9.07 31.79
CA ILE A 29 -27.16 -10.11 31.27
C ILE A 29 -27.94 -11.41 31.04
N THR A 30 -28.72 -11.86 32.03
CA THR A 30 -29.51 -13.11 31.93
C THR A 30 -30.52 -13.05 30.77
N ARG A 31 -31.18 -11.90 30.56
CA ARG A 31 -32.08 -11.69 29.43
C ARG A 31 -31.36 -11.81 28.09
N LEU A 32 -30.22 -11.12 27.95
CA LEU A 32 -29.43 -11.16 26.72
C LEU A 32 -28.88 -12.57 26.44
N THR A 33 -28.43 -13.28 27.47
CA THR A 33 -27.95 -14.66 27.34
C THR A 33 -29.07 -15.60 26.88
N SER A 34 -30.31 -15.40 27.35
CA SER A 34 -31.49 -16.15 26.89
C SER A 34 -31.88 -15.82 25.45
N GLU A 35 -31.70 -14.57 25.00
CA GLU A 35 -31.99 -14.17 23.62
C GLU A 35 -30.93 -14.72 22.64
N LEU A 36 -29.70 -14.95 23.12
CA LEU A 36 -28.56 -15.35 22.29
C LEU A 36 -28.27 -16.87 22.32
N ASN A 37 -29.01 -17.67 23.09
CA ASN A 37 -28.83 -19.14 23.21
C ASN A 37 -27.38 -19.58 23.48
N THR A 38 -26.62 -18.82 24.27
CA THR A 38 -25.26 -19.18 24.69
C THR A 38 -25.23 -19.65 26.15
N SER A 39 -24.84 -20.89 26.39
CA SER A 39 -24.71 -21.44 27.75
C SER A 39 -23.31 -21.16 28.28
N GLU A 40 -23.13 -20.46 29.41
CA GLU A 40 -21.93 -20.66 30.22
C GLU A 40 -22.07 -20.35 31.73
N ILE A 41 -21.96 -21.44 32.51
CA ILE A 41 -21.15 -21.67 33.73
C ILE A 41 -20.96 -20.49 34.69
N THR A 42 -21.76 -20.48 35.76
CA THR A 42 -21.52 -19.66 36.95
C THR A 42 -20.45 -20.30 37.83
N SER A 43 -19.28 -19.68 37.91
CA SER A 43 -18.25 -20.00 38.91
C SER A 43 -18.61 -19.39 40.26
N ASN A 44 -19.17 -20.20 41.17
CA ASN A 44 -19.34 -19.82 42.57
C ASN A 44 -18.02 -20.00 43.35
N SER A 45 -17.57 -18.92 43.96
CA SER A 45 -16.56 -18.88 45.01
C SER A 45 -17.08 -19.54 46.29
N SER A 46 -16.37 -20.54 46.82
CA SER A 46 -16.66 -21.13 48.13
C SER A 46 -15.43 -21.14 49.04
N GLN A 47 -15.74 -20.96 50.32
CA GLN A 47 -14.90 -20.52 51.43
C GLN A 47 -13.85 -21.53 51.91
N LYS A 48 -12.80 -20.99 52.56
CA LYS A 48 -11.80 -21.70 53.35
C LYS A 48 -12.41 -22.34 54.61
N THR A 49 -12.00 -23.57 54.92
CA THR A 49 -11.72 -24.00 56.30
C THR A 49 -10.47 -24.88 56.32
N GLY A 50 -9.61 -24.68 57.32
CA GLY A 50 -8.29 -25.30 57.39
C GLY A 50 -8.29 -26.67 58.07
N SER A 51 -7.27 -27.48 57.78
CA SER A 51 -6.54 -28.28 58.77
C SER A 51 -5.37 -29.02 58.11
N SER A 52 -4.28 -29.10 58.84
CA SER A 52 -3.03 -29.79 58.56
C SER A 52 -3.23 -31.29 58.29
N LYS A 53 -2.53 -31.84 57.29
CA LYS A 53 -1.74 -33.09 57.38
C LYS A 53 -1.13 -33.46 56.02
N SER A 54 0.16 -33.82 56.06
CA SER A 54 0.83 -34.57 55.01
C SER A 54 0.14 -35.91 54.79
N LEU A 55 0.15 -36.44 53.56
CA LEU A 55 0.54 -37.83 53.26
C LEU A 55 0.57 -38.08 51.75
N GLN A 56 1.45 -39.00 51.38
CA GLN A 56 1.85 -39.37 50.04
C GLN A 56 0.84 -40.28 49.29
N LYS A 57 1.06 -40.34 47.97
CA LYS A 57 0.97 -41.50 47.04
C LYS A 57 -0.41 -41.99 46.53
N VAL A 58 -0.60 -41.80 45.19
CA VAL A 58 -0.72 -42.85 44.11
C VAL A 58 -1.90 -43.85 44.21
N PRO A 59 -2.49 -44.41 43.12
CA PRO A 59 -3.02 -43.88 41.85
C PRO A 59 -4.41 -44.51 41.46
N ARG A 60 -4.92 -44.13 40.27
CA ARG A 60 -5.68 -44.95 39.28
C ARG A 60 -7.21 -45.20 39.42
N ASN A 61 -7.87 -44.78 38.33
CA ASN A 61 -8.97 -45.40 37.57
C ASN A 61 -10.30 -45.74 38.27
N ASN A 62 -11.39 -45.08 37.82
CA ASN A 62 -12.34 -45.78 36.95
C ASN A 62 -13.20 -44.84 36.08
N ARG A 63 -13.60 -45.40 34.95
CA ARG A 63 -14.29 -44.86 33.76
C ARG A 63 -15.62 -44.14 34.02
N SER A 64 -15.94 -43.17 33.17
CA SER A 64 -17.15 -43.21 32.33
C SER A 64 -16.97 -42.30 31.12
N ALA A 65 -17.17 -42.86 29.92
CA ALA A 65 -17.05 -42.18 28.65
C ALA A 65 -18.27 -41.28 28.42
N MET A 66 -18.03 -39.98 28.26
CA MET A 66 -18.94 -39.05 27.59
C MET A 66 -18.20 -38.55 26.35
N ASP A 67 -18.80 -38.79 25.20
CA ASP A 67 -18.28 -38.49 23.87
C ASP A 67 -17.95 -36.99 23.75
N THR A 68 -16.66 -36.66 23.92
CA THR A 68 -16.16 -35.31 23.73
C THR A 68 -15.33 -35.33 22.46
N THR A 69 -16.03 -35.31 21.31
CA THR A 69 -15.45 -35.18 19.96
C THR A 69 -14.70 -33.86 19.73
N TRP A 70 -14.36 -33.14 20.81
CA TRP A 70 -13.70 -31.83 20.84
C TRP A 70 -12.31 -31.86 21.50
N GLU A 71 -11.87 -32.99 22.07
CA GLU A 71 -10.47 -33.18 22.54
C GLU A 71 -9.58 -33.89 21.51
N LYS A 72 -9.86 -33.74 20.22
CA LYS A 72 -8.77 -33.75 19.25
C LYS A 72 -8.13 -32.37 19.32
N THR A 73 -7.27 -32.18 20.31
CA THR A 73 -6.19 -31.18 20.28
C THR A 73 -5.74 -31.12 18.84
N LYS A 74 -6.01 -30.02 18.13
CA LYS A 74 -5.56 -29.84 16.75
C LYS A 74 -4.08 -30.10 16.80
N VAL A 75 -3.66 -31.27 16.31
CA VAL A 75 -2.25 -31.63 16.22
C VAL A 75 -1.65 -30.46 15.48
N PHE A 76 -0.77 -29.72 16.15
CA PHE A 76 -0.09 -28.59 15.56
C PHE A 76 0.46 -29.13 14.24
N LYS A 77 -0.15 -28.72 13.11
CA LYS A 77 0.42 -29.04 11.82
C LYS A 77 1.68 -28.20 11.80
N THR A 78 2.77 -28.77 12.28
CA THR A 78 4.11 -28.26 12.04
C THR A 78 4.11 -27.92 10.58
N THR A 79 4.19 -26.62 10.28
CA THR A 79 4.37 -26.15 8.93
C THR A 79 5.63 -26.84 8.47
N THR A 80 5.47 -27.86 7.63
CA THR A 80 6.59 -28.41 6.87
C THR A 80 7.11 -27.22 6.11
N ILE A 81 8.20 -26.65 6.59
CA ILE A 81 9.01 -25.70 5.85
C ILE A 81 9.47 -26.54 4.66
N GLU A 82 8.68 -26.53 3.60
CA GLU A 82 9.16 -26.98 2.30
C GLU A 82 10.42 -26.17 2.08
N LYS A 83 11.55 -26.87 2.09
CA LYS A 83 12.80 -26.27 1.68
C LYS A 83 12.58 -25.92 0.21
N LYS A 84 12.16 -24.67 -0.04
CA LYS A 84 12.24 -24.07 -1.36
C LYS A 84 13.71 -24.16 -1.72
N GLU A 85 14.07 -25.12 -2.55
CA GLU A 85 15.43 -25.34 -3.01
C GLU A 85 15.55 -24.80 -4.44
N GLY A 86 16.72 -24.25 -4.79
CA GLY A 86 16.94 -23.62 -6.09
C GLY A 86 16.21 -22.28 -6.27
N VAL A 87 15.61 -22.09 -7.45
CA VAL A 87 15.04 -20.80 -7.92
C VAL A 87 14.00 -20.21 -6.97
N GLU A 88 13.14 -21.06 -6.37
CA GLU A 88 12.10 -20.63 -5.42
C GLU A 88 12.66 -20.00 -4.15
N ARG A 89 13.86 -20.44 -3.72
CA ARG A 89 14.57 -19.84 -2.60
C ARG A 89 15.01 -18.42 -2.96
N ASN A 90 15.65 -18.28 -4.11
CA ASN A 90 16.17 -17.02 -4.59
C ASN A 90 15.05 -16.00 -4.81
N MET A 91 13.90 -16.44 -5.34
CA MET A 91 12.69 -15.61 -5.43
C MET A 91 12.22 -15.12 -4.05
N ASN A 92 12.20 -16.01 -3.06
CA ASN A 92 11.81 -15.64 -1.70
C ASN A 92 12.80 -14.67 -1.04
N ASP A 93 14.10 -14.90 -1.22
CA ASP A 93 15.15 -14.05 -0.67
C ASP A 93 15.13 -12.65 -1.31
N VAL A 94 14.89 -12.56 -2.62
CA VAL A 94 14.65 -11.27 -3.33
C VAL A 94 13.39 -10.58 -2.79
N ARG A 95 12.28 -11.29 -2.58
CA ARG A 95 11.06 -10.71 -1.95
C ARG A 95 11.35 -10.13 -0.57
N ILE A 96 12.11 -10.85 0.25
CA ILE A 96 12.51 -10.37 1.58
C ILE A 96 13.35 -9.10 1.46
N CYS A 97 14.28 -9.05 0.51
CA CYS A 97 15.08 -7.85 0.25
C CYS A 97 14.20 -6.67 -0.17
N LEU A 98 13.31 -6.86 -1.15
CA LEU A 98 12.42 -5.80 -1.63
C LEU A 98 11.47 -5.26 -0.55
N ASN A 99 11.01 -6.12 0.36
CA ASN A 99 10.16 -5.70 1.49
C ASN A 99 10.93 -4.95 2.58
N LYS A 100 12.25 -5.18 2.69
CA LYS A 100 13.15 -4.46 3.60
C LYS A 100 13.76 -3.20 2.99
N LEU A 101 13.57 -3.00 1.68
CA LEU A 101 14.18 -1.91 0.94
C LEU A 101 13.66 -0.56 1.47
N SER A 102 14.59 0.33 1.78
CA SER A 102 14.33 1.69 2.24
C SER A 102 15.44 2.62 1.76
N GLU A 103 15.22 3.93 1.88
CA GLU A 103 16.20 4.93 1.44
C GLU A 103 17.54 4.86 2.20
N SER A 104 17.52 4.45 3.48
CA SER A 104 18.72 4.41 4.32
C SER A 104 19.54 3.14 4.16
N ASN A 105 18.90 2.01 3.84
CA ASN A 105 19.55 0.71 3.66
C ASN A 105 19.63 0.27 2.19
N TYR A 106 19.42 1.22 1.28
CA TYR A 106 19.33 0.98 -0.16
C TYR A 106 20.54 0.21 -0.70
N ASP A 107 21.76 0.72 -0.47
CA ASP A 107 22.98 0.13 -1.04
C ASP A 107 23.24 -1.30 -0.57
N ILE A 108 22.99 -1.57 0.71
CA ILE A 108 23.17 -2.89 1.31
C ILE A 108 22.16 -3.87 0.71
N THR A 109 20.90 -3.45 0.61
CA THR A 109 19.81 -4.29 0.10
C THR A 109 19.95 -4.52 -1.41
N LYS A 110 20.31 -3.49 -2.18
CA LYS A 110 20.66 -3.57 -3.60
C LYS A 110 21.78 -4.57 -3.84
N SER A 111 22.89 -4.45 -3.11
CA SER A 111 24.03 -5.35 -3.25
C SER A 111 23.66 -6.81 -2.99
N SER A 112 22.78 -7.04 -2.00
CA SER A 112 22.25 -8.37 -1.70
C SER A 112 21.42 -8.92 -2.87
N ILE A 113 20.53 -8.10 -3.45
CA ILE A 113 19.75 -8.48 -4.63
C ILE A 113 20.68 -8.83 -5.80
N PHE A 114 21.66 -7.97 -6.10
CA PHE A 114 22.56 -8.17 -7.26
C PHE A 114 23.39 -9.43 -7.12
N THR A 115 23.82 -9.76 -5.90
CA THR A 115 24.55 -11.00 -5.62
C THR A 115 23.67 -12.21 -5.93
N ILE A 116 22.42 -12.21 -5.45
CA ILE A 116 21.46 -13.30 -5.75
C ILE A 116 21.25 -13.43 -7.25
N LEU A 117 21.06 -12.33 -7.98
CA LEU A 117 20.77 -12.35 -9.42
C LEU A 117 21.95 -12.84 -10.27
N ARG A 118 23.19 -12.54 -9.89
CA ARG A 118 24.39 -12.99 -10.63
C ARG A 118 24.61 -14.50 -10.58
N ASP A 119 24.09 -15.16 -9.54
CA ASP A 119 24.21 -16.59 -9.34
C ASP A 119 23.07 -17.39 -10.01
N LEU A 120 22.14 -16.72 -10.70
CA LEU A 120 21.01 -17.36 -11.39
C LEU A 120 21.37 -17.82 -12.80
N SER A 121 20.75 -18.92 -13.23
CA SER A 121 20.68 -19.28 -14.65
C SER A 121 19.73 -18.34 -15.40
N ASP A 122 19.90 -18.21 -16.72
CA ASP A 122 19.10 -17.31 -17.56
C ASP A 122 17.57 -17.50 -17.38
N ASP A 123 17.07 -18.74 -17.46
CA ASP A 123 15.64 -19.06 -17.27
C ASP A 123 15.10 -18.68 -15.87
N ALA A 124 15.97 -18.73 -14.86
CA ALA A 124 15.61 -18.39 -13.48
C ALA A 124 15.64 -16.87 -13.28
N LEU A 125 16.61 -16.21 -13.91
CA LEU A 125 16.78 -14.77 -13.88
C LEU A 125 15.58 -14.07 -14.52
N GLU A 126 15.08 -14.56 -15.65
CA GLU A 126 13.88 -14.03 -16.32
C GLU A 126 12.66 -14.06 -15.38
N LYS A 127 12.38 -15.21 -14.74
CA LYS A 127 11.28 -15.36 -13.77
C LYS A 127 11.42 -14.44 -12.56
N VAL A 128 12.65 -14.27 -12.06
CA VAL A 128 12.92 -13.36 -10.93
C VAL A 128 12.75 -11.91 -11.37
N ALA A 129 13.16 -11.55 -12.59
CA ALA A 129 12.99 -10.21 -13.15
C ALA A 129 11.51 -9.85 -13.33
N GLU A 130 10.69 -10.76 -13.86
CA GLU A 130 9.23 -10.58 -13.93
C GLU A 130 8.61 -10.37 -12.54
N MET A 131 9.02 -11.18 -11.55
CA MET A 131 8.54 -11.03 -10.18
C MET A 131 8.95 -9.68 -9.57
N ILE A 132 10.18 -9.21 -9.81
CA ILE A 132 10.64 -7.90 -9.34
C ILE A 132 9.77 -6.79 -9.94
N PHE A 133 9.46 -6.89 -11.24
CA PHE A 133 8.55 -5.94 -11.89
C PHE A 133 7.16 -5.96 -11.26
N ASP A 134 6.59 -7.13 -10.98
CA ASP A 134 5.28 -7.25 -10.32
C ASP A 134 5.24 -6.61 -8.93
N ILE A 135 6.30 -6.80 -8.14
CA ILE A 135 6.38 -6.22 -6.80
C ILE A 135 6.52 -4.69 -6.89
N ALA A 136 7.39 -4.21 -7.76
CA ALA A 136 7.62 -2.79 -7.97
C ALA A 136 6.38 -2.05 -8.50
N SER A 137 5.62 -2.70 -9.39
CA SER A 137 4.42 -2.14 -10.04
C SER A 137 3.16 -2.14 -9.17
N THR A 138 3.11 -2.94 -8.11
CA THR A 138 1.92 -3.07 -7.26
C THR A 138 1.93 -2.09 -6.07
N ASN A 139 3.09 -1.53 -5.73
CA ASN A 139 3.25 -0.73 -4.52
C ASN A 139 3.44 0.76 -4.81
N GLN A 140 2.34 1.53 -4.73
CA GLN A 140 2.34 2.96 -5.05
C GLN A 140 3.32 3.79 -4.19
N TYR A 141 3.46 3.48 -2.89
CA TYR A 141 4.24 4.29 -1.95
C TYR A 141 5.75 4.23 -2.16
N PHE A 142 6.27 3.08 -2.59
CA PHE A 142 7.70 2.87 -2.83
C PHE A 142 8.05 2.96 -4.32
N SER A 143 7.13 3.39 -5.17
CA SER A 143 7.32 3.45 -6.62
C SER A 143 8.55 4.26 -7.05
N GLU A 144 8.88 5.35 -6.35
CA GLU A 144 10.08 6.16 -6.62
C GLU A 144 11.37 5.37 -6.29
N LEU A 145 11.41 4.71 -5.13
CA LEU A 145 12.56 3.89 -4.70
C LEU A 145 12.75 2.67 -5.60
N TYR A 146 11.66 2.02 -6.00
CA TYR A 146 11.72 0.90 -6.93
C TYR A 146 12.15 1.35 -8.33
N ALA A 147 11.82 2.56 -8.78
CA ALA A 147 12.28 3.06 -10.07
C ALA A 147 13.80 3.30 -10.10
N VAL A 148 14.39 3.74 -8.99
CA VAL A 148 15.84 3.84 -8.83
C VAL A 148 16.50 2.46 -8.91
N LEU A 149 15.96 1.48 -8.17
CA LEU A 149 16.46 0.10 -8.22
C LEU A 149 16.35 -0.48 -9.63
N TYR A 150 15.22 -0.26 -10.31
CA TYR A 150 14.99 -0.77 -11.66
C TYR A 150 15.97 -0.16 -12.68
N LYS A 151 16.35 1.12 -12.53
CA LYS A 151 17.39 1.74 -13.37
C LYS A 151 18.73 1.01 -13.24
N GLU A 152 19.17 0.76 -12.01
CA GLU A 152 20.44 0.07 -11.78
C GLU A 152 20.37 -1.42 -12.18
N LEU A 153 19.22 -2.09 -11.99
CA LEU A 153 19.00 -3.45 -12.50
C LEU A 153 19.11 -3.51 -14.03
N ASN A 154 18.55 -2.55 -14.76
CA ASN A 154 18.64 -2.48 -16.22
C ASN A 154 20.08 -2.31 -16.73
N GLN A 155 20.92 -1.62 -15.96
CA GLN A 155 22.32 -1.38 -16.31
C GLN A 155 23.18 -2.64 -16.13
N GLU A 156 22.89 -3.45 -15.11
CA GLU A 156 23.65 -4.66 -14.77
C GLU A 156 23.13 -5.92 -15.46
N PHE A 157 21.81 -6.03 -15.65
CA PHE A 157 21.15 -7.24 -16.14
C PHE A 157 20.29 -6.91 -17.37
N PRO A 158 20.79 -7.18 -18.60
CA PRO A 158 20.10 -6.84 -19.84
C PRO A 158 18.69 -7.42 -19.99
N ILE A 159 18.40 -8.55 -19.33
CA ILE A 159 17.08 -9.19 -19.34
C ILE A 159 15.95 -8.26 -18.94
N PHE A 160 16.21 -7.32 -18.01
CA PHE A 160 15.17 -6.38 -17.57
C PHE A 160 14.76 -5.44 -18.71
N LEU A 161 15.69 -5.05 -19.60
CA LEU A 161 15.36 -4.27 -20.80
C LEU A 161 14.55 -5.11 -21.80
N THR A 162 14.86 -6.40 -21.92
CA THR A 162 14.20 -7.31 -22.86
C THR A 162 12.74 -7.56 -22.48
N ILE A 163 12.44 -7.84 -21.21
CA ILE A 163 11.08 -8.16 -20.77
C ILE A 163 10.19 -6.92 -20.61
N PHE A 164 10.78 -5.74 -20.45
CA PHE A 164 10.08 -4.52 -20.06
C PHE A 164 8.93 -4.11 -21.00
N PRO A 165 9.09 -4.09 -22.34
CA PRO A 165 8.00 -3.75 -23.26
C PRO A 165 6.79 -4.69 -23.12
N GLU A 166 7.04 -5.99 -23.00
CA GLU A 166 5.98 -6.99 -22.85
C GLU A 166 5.29 -6.87 -21.50
N MET A 167 6.04 -6.55 -20.44
CA MET A 167 5.47 -6.29 -19.11
C MET A 167 4.57 -5.04 -19.10
N ILE A 168 4.97 -3.94 -19.76
CA ILE A 168 4.11 -2.76 -19.88
C ILE A 168 2.81 -3.12 -20.62
N LYS A 169 2.91 -3.83 -21.74
CA LYS A 169 1.74 -4.21 -22.51
C LYS A 169 0.79 -5.09 -21.69
N THR A 170 1.26 -6.24 -21.21
CA THR A 170 0.43 -7.26 -20.56
C THR A 170 -0.04 -6.87 -19.16
N ARG A 171 0.79 -6.16 -18.38
CA ARG A 171 0.48 -5.83 -16.99
C ARG A 171 -0.17 -4.46 -16.82
N TYR A 172 -0.15 -3.60 -17.83
CA TYR A 172 -0.71 -2.26 -17.76
C TYR A 172 -1.72 -1.96 -18.87
N LEU A 173 -1.29 -1.94 -20.14
CA LEU A 173 -2.13 -1.48 -21.24
C LEU A 173 -3.36 -2.36 -21.45
N ASP A 174 -3.18 -3.68 -21.48
CA ASP A 174 -4.27 -4.65 -21.66
C ASP A 174 -5.29 -4.60 -20.50
N GLN A 175 -4.91 -4.05 -19.33
CA GLN A 175 -5.82 -3.92 -18.20
C GLN A 175 -6.87 -2.83 -18.39
N PHE A 176 -6.66 -1.87 -19.30
CA PHE A 176 -7.62 -0.81 -19.60
C PHE A 176 -8.76 -1.29 -20.52
N ASP A 177 -8.59 -2.41 -21.22
CA ASP A 177 -9.63 -2.99 -22.07
C ASP A 177 -10.60 -3.88 -21.28
N ASN A 178 -10.24 -4.29 -20.07
CA ASN A 178 -10.98 -5.25 -19.24
C ASN A 178 -11.61 -4.61 -17.99
N ILE A 179 -11.92 -3.31 -18.02
CA ILE A 179 -12.57 -2.64 -16.89
C ILE A 179 -14.06 -2.98 -16.90
N VAL A 180 -14.53 -3.68 -15.86
CA VAL A 180 -15.92 -4.12 -15.73
C VAL A 180 -16.52 -3.53 -14.45
N SER A 181 -17.70 -2.92 -14.57
CA SER A 181 -18.51 -2.50 -13.41
C SER A 181 -19.19 -3.71 -12.79
N VAL A 182 -18.98 -3.92 -11.49
CA VAL A 182 -19.57 -5.01 -10.72
C VAL A 182 -20.09 -4.42 -9.43
N ASP A 183 -21.33 -4.73 -9.05
CA ASP A 183 -21.87 -4.33 -7.75
C ASP A 183 -21.36 -5.30 -6.67
N MET A 184 -21.03 -4.77 -5.48
CA MET A 184 -20.69 -5.54 -4.30
C MET A 184 -21.79 -6.56 -3.96
N GLN A 185 -23.04 -6.21 -4.20
CA GLN A 185 -24.19 -7.05 -3.89
C GLN A 185 -24.37 -8.21 -4.88
N ASP A 186 -23.96 -8.01 -6.14
CA ASP A 186 -24.10 -9.02 -7.20
C ASP A 186 -22.99 -10.07 -7.13
N ASN A 187 -21.74 -9.63 -7.00
CA ASN A 187 -20.59 -10.52 -6.89
C ASN A 187 -19.46 -9.87 -6.10
N PHE A 188 -19.44 -10.14 -4.80
CA PHE A 188 -18.46 -9.59 -3.86
C PHE A 188 -17.01 -9.93 -4.23
N ASP A 189 -16.74 -11.16 -4.64
CA ASP A 189 -15.38 -11.61 -4.96
C ASP A 189 -14.86 -10.89 -6.21
N LEU A 190 -15.68 -10.81 -7.26
CA LEU A 190 -15.34 -10.10 -8.49
C LEU A 190 -15.21 -8.59 -8.27
N TYR A 191 -16.04 -8.00 -7.40
CA TYR A 191 -15.88 -6.61 -6.96
C TYR A 191 -14.51 -6.39 -6.30
N CYS A 192 -14.13 -7.26 -5.36
CA CYS A 192 -12.84 -7.18 -4.68
C CYS A 192 -11.65 -7.31 -5.65
N ASP A 193 -11.74 -8.22 -6.62
CA ASP A 193 -10.67 -8.40 -7.61
C ASP A 193 -10.57 -7.23 -8.59
N ASN A 194 -11.71 -6.66 -9.02
CA ASN A 194 -11.72 -5.43 -9.82
C ASN A 194 -11.11 -4.24 -9.07
N GLN A 195 -11.35 -4.13 -7.76
CA GLN A 195 -10.74 -3.10 -6.94
C GLN A 195 -9.22 -3.29 -6.85
N LYS A 196 -8.72 -4.51 -6.65
CA LYS A 196 -7.28 -4.81 -6.68
C LYS A 196 -6.64 -4.45 -8.02
N LEU A 197 -7.32 -4.75 -9.14
CA LEU A 197 -6.84 -4.36 -10.47
C LEU A 197 -6.80 -2.84 -10.64
N ASN A 198 -7.79 -2.12 -10.12
CA ASN A 198 -7.76 -0.65 -10.13
C ASN A 198 -6.59 -0.09 -9.31
N ASP A 199 -6.36 -0.63 -8.11
CA ASP A 199 -5.22 -0.24 -7.29
C ASP A 199 -3.87 -0.57 -7.96
N LYS A 200 -3.79 -1.71 -8.66
CA LYS A 200 -2.62 -2.07 -9.48
C LYS A 200 -2.40 -1.08 -10.63
N ARG A 201 -3.44 -0.69 -11.38
CA ARG A 201 -3.33 0.34 -12.44
C ARG A 201 -2.81 1.67 -11.90
N LYS A 202 -3.34 2.11 -10.76
CA LYS A 202 -2.90 3.35 -10.10
C LYS A 202 -1.44 3.28 -9.65
N ALA A 203 -1.03 2.19 -9.02
CA ALA A 203 0.34 1.97 -8.59
C ALA A 203 1.31 1.92 -9.79
N LEU A 204 0.93 1.21 -10.85
CA LEU A 204 1.75 1.08 -12.06
C LEU A 204 1.85 2.39 -12.84
N SER A 205 0.77 3.19 -12.89
CA SER A 205 0.80 4.55 -13.43
C SER A 205 1.84 5.42 -12.73
N ALA A 206 1.88 5.40 -11.39
CA ALA A 206 2.88 6.14 -10.63
C ALA A 206 4.30 5.58 -10.86
N PHE A 207 4.45 4.25 -10.92
CA PHE A 207 5.72 3.60 -11.18
C PHE A 207 6.29 3.96 -12.55
N LEU A 208 5.48 3.95 -13.62
CA LEU A 208 5.93 4.32 -14.98
C LEU A 208 6.41 5.78 -15.06
N VAL A 209 5.70 6.71 -14.41
CA VAL A 209 6.16 8.11 -14.35
C VAL A 209 7.49 8.22 -13.60
N ASN A 210 7.68 7.44 -12.54
CA ASN A 210 8.96 7.42 -11.82
C ASN A 210 10.08 6.77 -12.64
N LEU A 211 9.80 5.74 -13.44
CA LEU A 211 10.75 5.19 -14.42
C LEU A 211 11.11 6.19 -15.50
N MET A 212 10.15 7.02 -15.93
CA MET A 212 10.42 8.13 -16.85
C MET A 212 11.36 9.16 -16.22
N LYS A 213 11.13 9.51 -14.96
CA LYS A 213 12.01 10.42 -14.19
C LYS A 213 13.42 9.86 -13.96
N THR A 214 13.59 8.54 -14.03
CA THR A 214 14.90 7.89 -13.92
C THR A 214 15.54 7.57 -15.28
N ASP A 215 14.95 8.04 -16.38
CA ASP A 215 15.33 7.76 -17.79
C ASP A 215 15.25 6.28 -18.20
N VAL A 216 14.54 5.44 -17.43
CA VAL A 216 14.27 4.05 -17.81
C VAL A 216 13.16 3.97 -18.85
N TYR A 217 12.17 4.85 -18.73
CA TYR A 217 11.06 4.92 -19.66
C TYR A 217 11.07 6.23 -20.44
N ASP A 218 10.75 6.14 -21.72
CA ASP A 218 10.80 7.30 -22.61
C ASP A 218 9.62 8.26 -22.36
N VAL A 219 9.91 9.56 -22.42
CA VAL A 219 8.94 10.63 -22.15
C VAL A 219 7.82 10.62 -23.18
N HIS A 220 8.14 10.49 -24.48
CA HIS A 220 7.14 10.46 -25.55
C HIS A 220 6.19 9.26 -25.40
N SER A 221 6.73 8.11 -25.02
CA SER A 221 5.97 6.90 -24.75
C SER A 221 5.00 7.09 -23.57
N MET A 222 5.44 7.74 -22.49
CA MET A 222 4.58 8.09 -21.35
C MET A 222 3.47 9.09 -21.73
N LEU A 223 3.79 10.13 -22.52
CA LEU A 223 2.78 11.09 -23.00
C LEU A 223 1.79 10.44 -23.96
N THR A 224 2.24 9.47 -24.78
CA THR A 224 1.37 8.68 -25.66
C THR A 224 0.35 7.87 -24.86
N ILE A 225 0.79 7.19 -23.80
CA ILE A 225 -0.11 6.48 -22.87
C ILE A 225 -1.13 7.44 -22.25
N LEU A 226 -0.66 8.57 -21.72
CA LEU A 226 -1.56 9.58 -21.11
C LEU A 226 -2.61 10.06 -22.11
N ASN A 227 -2.20 10.34 -23.34
CA ASN A 227 -3.09 10.74 -24.41
C ASN A 227 -4.10 9.64 -24.78
N ASP A 228 -3.70 8.36 -24.86
CA ASP A 228 -4.64 7.25 -25.12
C ASP A 228 -5.72 7.16 -24.03
N ILE A 229 -5.35 7.29 -22.76
CA ILE A 229 -6.31 7.27 -21.65
C ILE A 229 -7.29 8.46 -21.75
N ILE A 230 -6.81 9.66 -22.09
CA ILE A 230 -7.67 10.85 -22.31
C ILE A 230 -8.62 10.63 -23.50
N GLU A 231 -8.15 10.02 -24.58
CA GLU A 231 -8.99 9.70 -25.74
C GLU A 231 -10.06 8.65 -25.41
N ARG A 232 -9.75 7.66 -24.57
CA ARG A 232 -10.74 6.69 -24.08
C ARG A 232 -11.86 7.36 -23.30
N VAL A 233 -11.54 8.32 -22.41
CA VAL A 233 -12.57 9.11 -21.72
C VAL A 233 -13.43 9.88 -22.72
N ASN A 234 -12.81 10.55 -23.70
CA ASN A 234 -13.54 11.32 -24.70
C ASN A 234 -14.46 10.48 -25.59
N LYS A 235 -14.08 9.23 -25.90
CA LYS A 235 -14.90 8.27 -26.65
C LYS A 235 -16.10 7.78 -25.84
N LEU A 236 -15.94 7.59 -24.52
CA LEU A 236 -16.96 6.98 -23.67
C LEU A 236 -17.92 7.98 -23.01
N LYS A 237 -17.57 9.27 -22.90
CA LYS A 237 -18.32 10.28 -22.12
C LYS A 237 -19.81 10.42 -22.44
N ASN A 238 -20.22 10.08 -23.66
CA ASN A 238 -21.61 10.18 -24.14
C ASN A 238 -22.29 8.82 -24.31
N ILE A 239 -21.62 7.72 -23.96
CA ILE A 239 -22.18 6.37 -24.02
C ILE A 239 -22.76 6.06 -22.63
N PRO A 240 -24.04 5.68 -22.50
CA PRO A 240 -24.63 5.28 -21.21
C PRO A 240 -23.87 4.12 -20.56
N ASP A 241 -23.97 3.99 -19.23
CA ASP A 241 -23.38 2.90 -18.45
C ASP A 241 -21.84 2.79 -18.54
N LYS A 242 -21.15 3.92 -18.81
CA LYS A 242 -19.68 4.01 -18.87
C LYS A 242 -19.04 4.86 -17.78
N LEU A 243 -19.84 5.23 -16.78
CA LEU A 243 -19.38 6.07 -15.67
C LEU A 243 -18.21 5.42 -14.91
N PHE A 244 -18.30 4.13 -14.61
CA PHE A 244 -17.30 3.42 -13.81
C PHE A 244 -15.93 3.40 -14.51
N GLU A 245 -15.90 3.07 -15.79
CA GLU A 245 -14.67 3.08 -16.59
C GLU A 245 -14.07 4.47 -16.66
N ILE A 246 -14.89 5.50 -16.89
CA ILE A 246 -14.44 6.90 -16.93
C ILE A 246 -13.85 7.34 -15.60
N GLU A 247 -14.46 6.98 -14.47
CA GLU A 247 -13.91 7.30 -13.17
C GLU A 247 -12.52 6.69 -13.01
N GLN A 248 -12.34 5.42 -13.37
CA GLN A 248 -11.02 4.78 -13.30
C GLN A 248 -9.98 5.40 -14.24
N PHE A 249 -10.35 5.72 -15.49
CA PHE A 249 -9.44 6.42 -16.40
C PHE A 249 -9.04 7.77 -15.83
N THR A 250 -10.00 8.54 -15.32
CA THR A 250 -9.75 9.87 -14.75
C THR A 250 -8.86 9.79 -13.50
N GLU A 251 -8.99 8.74 -12.68
CA GLU A 251 -8.07 8.51 -11.57
C GLU A 251 -6.63 8.22 -12.03
N ASN A 252 -6.44 7.43 -13.08
CA ASN A 252 -5.11 7.17 -13.63
C ASN A 252 -4.52 8.44 -14.27
N ILE A 253 -5.31 9.22 -15.02
CA ILE A 253 -4.89 10.53 -15.56
C ILE A 253 -4.43 11.44 -14.41
N PHE A 254 -5.22 11.54 -13.34
CA PHE A 254 -4.87 12.38 -12.18
C PHE A 254 -3.52 11.97 -11.58
N ILE A 255 -3.28 10.67 -11.39
CA ILE A 255 -2.01 10.16 -10.84
C ILE A 255 -0.85 10.45 -11.78
N ILE A 256 -1.00 10.19 -13.07
CA ILE A 256 0.06 10.43 -14.06
C ILE A 256 0.44 11.91 -14.07
N VAL A 257 -0.55 12.80 -14.26
CA VAL A 257 -0.30 14.25 -14.36
C VAL A 257 0.26 14.81 -13.06
N THR A 258 -0.28 14.39 -11.91
CA THR A 258 0.24 14.80 -10.60
C THR A 258 1.71 14.39 -10.46
N ASN A 259 2.06 13.14 -10.75
CA ASN A 259 3.44 12.70 -10.65
C ASN A 259 4.36 13.38 -11.67
N ILE A 260 3.91 13.65 -12.91
CA ILE A 260 4.73 14.37 -13.91
C ILE A 260 5.04 15.80 -13.42
N THR A 261 4.01 16.47 -12.87
CA THR A 261 4.12 17.86 -12.43
C THR A 261 4.89 18.02 -11.12
N GLU A 262 4.95 16.99 -10.28
CA GLU A 262 5.80 16.97 -9.09
C GLU A 262 7.29 16.89 -9.45
N ASN A 263 8.13 17.60 -8.67
CA ASN A 263 9.58 17.51 -8.78
C ASN A 263 10.08 16.08 -8.51
N ALA A 264 11.14 15.67 -9.21
CA ALA A 264 11.80 14.39 -8.97
C ALA A 264 12.76 14.47 -7.76
N GLY A 265 12.87 13.39 -6.99
CA GLY A 265 13.92 13.20 -5.99
C GLY A 265 13.57 13.63 -4.56
N TYR A 266 14.30 13.04 -3.61
CA TYR A 266 14.06 13.17 -2.17
C TYR A 266 14.53 14.50 -1.55
N GLY A 267 15.57 15.14 -2.13
CA GLY A 267 16.16 16.37 -1.59
C GLY A 267 15.28 17.63 -1.73
N ILE A 268 14.20 17.56 -2.53
CA ILE A 268 13.28 18.70 -2.77
C ILE A 268 12.05 18.61 -1.86
N LYS A 269 11.58 17.39 -1.56
CA LYS A 269 10.46 17.14 -0.64
C LYS A 269 10.77 17.64 0.79
N GLU A 270 12.03 17.67 1.21
CA GLU A 270 12.45 18.30 2.48
C GLU A 270 12.32 19.83 2.46
N LYS A 271 12.71 20.49 1.36
CA LYS A 271 12.59 21.96 1.23
C LYS A 271 11.15 22.41 1.09
N GLU A 272 10.31 21.63 0.40
CA GLU A 272 8.88 21.90 0.27
C GLU A 272 8.13 21.66 1.60
N LYS A 273 8.44 20.58 2.33
CA LYS A 273 7.93 20.36 3.70
C LYS A 273 8.38 21.44 4.67
N GLU A 274 9.65 21.84 4.63
CA GLU A 274 10.15 22.96 5.46
C GLU A 274 9.47 24.29 5.11
N ALA A 275 9.17 24.55 3.83
CA ALA A 275 8.49 25.75 3.38
C ALA A 275 7.00 25.75 3.77
N GLU A 276 6.33 24.59 3.71
CA GLU A 276 4.96 24.40 4.19
C GLU A 276 4.86 24.50 5.71
N ASP A 277 5.81 23.94 6.46
CA ASP A 277 5.89 24.07 7.93
C ASP A 277 6.21 25.50 8.37
N LYS A 278 7.03 26.23 7.61
CA LYS A 278 7.28 27.67 7.86
C LYS A 278 6.03 28.52 7.55
N LYS A 279 5.21 28.13 6.56
CA LYS A 279 3.92 28.78 6.26
C LYS A 279 2.86 28.47 7.32
N SER A 280 2.77 27.22 7.80
CA SER A 280 1.82 26.83 8.85
C SER A 280 2.13 27.51 10.19
N LYS A 281 3.41 27.64 10.56
CA LYS A 281 3.88 28.39 11.74
C LYS A 281 3.60 29.90 11.68
N LYS A 282 3.52 30.51 10.49
CA LYS A 282 3.14 31.93 10.36
C LYS A 282 1.63 32.18 10.56
N SER A 283 0.78 31.16 10.47
CA SER A 283 -0.68 31.31 10.66
C SER A 283 -1.16 31.07 12.10
N LYS A 284 -0.33 30.47 12.97
CA LYS A 284 -0.67 30.22 14.38
C LYS A 284 0.20 31.08 15.29
N GLY A 285 -0.39 32.17 15.78
CA GLY A 285 0.24 33.03 16.79
C GLY A 285 0.62 32.24 18.05
N ASN A 286 1.86 32.44 18.49
CA ASN A 286 2.42 32.20 19.83
C ASN A 286 1.74 31.12 20.70
N LYS A 287 2.24 29.89 20.61
CA LYS A 287 2.45 29.04 21.78
C LYS A 287 3.77 28.29 21.61
N LYS A 288 4.66 28.43 22.59
CA LYS A 288 5.88 27.62 22.74
C LYS A 288 5.44 26.17 22.97
N GLU A 289 5.53 25.34 21.95
CA GLU A 289 5.56 23.88 22.11
C GLU A 289 6.92 23.41 21.62
N GLU A 290 7.58 22.60 22.46
CA GLU A 290 8.86 21.95 22.16
C GLU A 290 8.74 21.19 20.85
N SER A 291 9.43 21.70 19.83
CA SER A 291 9.57 21.01 18.56
C SER A 291 10.40 19.75 18.79
N SER A 292 9.77 18.58 18.68
CA SER A 292 10.45 17.33 18.40
C SER A 292 11.25 17.53 17.11
N ILE A 293 12.57 17.61 17.25
CA ILE A 293 13.50 17.69 16.13
C ILE A 293 13.41 16.35 15.41
N ILE A 294 12.62 16.30 14.33
CA ILE A 294 12.63 15.19 13.38
C ILE A 294 14.06 15.15 12.82
N LYS A 295 14.80 14.08 13.11
CA LYS A 295 16.12 13.87 12.52
C LYS A 295 15.97 13.83 11.00
N PRO A 296 16.86 14.49 10.23
CA PRO A 296 16.79 14.48 8.77
C PRO A 296 16.81 13.04 8.25
N ARG A 297 16.02 12.79 7.21
CA ARG A 297 15.86 11.45 6.66
C ARG A 297 17.18 11.04 6.01
N GLN A 298 17.79 9.95 6.46
CA GLN A 298 19.01 9.44 5.83
C GLN A 298 18.65 8.79 4.49
N VAL A 299 19.11 9.40 3.40
CA VAL A 299 18.95 8.88 2.03
C VAL A 299 20.31 8.45 1.52
N SER A 300 20.39 7.24 0.94
CA SER A 300 21.60 6.71 0.30
C SER A 300 22.10 7.64 -0.81
N GLU A 301 23.43 7.79 -0.89
CA GLU A 301 24.10 8.58 -1.93
C GLU A 301 23.81 8.06 -3.34
N SER A 302 23.67 6.75 -3.52
CA SER A 302 23.34 6.14 -4.82
C SER A 302 21.99 6.61 -5.34
N ILE A 303 20.98 6.75 -4.47
CA ILE A 303 19.66 7.26 -4.83
C ILE A 303 19.78 8.70 -5.34
N ILE A 304 20.50 9.55 -4.60
CA ILE A 304 20.73 10.94 -4.96
C ILE A 304 21.48 11.04 -6.29
N HIS A 305 22.49 10.19 -6.49
CA HIS A 305 23.27 10.14 -7.71
C HIS A 305 22.40 9.78 -8.93
N VAL A 306 21.51 8.79 -8.80
CA VAL A 306 20.60 8.40 -9.89
C VAL A 306 19.73 9.56 -10.36
N PHE A 307 19.15 10.34 -9.43
CA PHE A 307 18.32 11.49 -9.81
C PHE A 307 19.14 12.66 -10.37
N ASN A 308 20.33 12.92 -9.82
CA ASN A 308 21.19 13.99 -10.31
C ASN A 308 21.78 13.73 -11.71
N THR A 309 21.89 12.45 -12.09
CA THR A 309 22.37 12.03 -13.42
C THR A 309 21.25 11.79 -14.42
N SER A 310 19.99 11.80 -13.98
CA SER A 310 18.85 11.67 -14.89
C SER A 310 18.73 12.89 -15.79
N LYS A 311 18.37 12.66 -17.05
CA LYS A 311 18.13 13.69 -18.08
C LYS A 311 16.76 14.34 -17.92
N TYR A 312 15.81 13.66 -17.29
CA TYR A 312 14.47 14.19 -17.07
C TYR A 312 14.51 15.63 -16.51
N ASN A 313 13.95 16.55 -17.30
CA ASN A 313 13.76 17.93 -16.89
C ASN A 313 12.30 18.32 -17.09
N ARG A 314 11.61 18.57 -15.99
CA ARG A 314 10.18 18.95 -15.98
C ARG A 314 9.91 20.21 -16.80
N SER A 315 10.78 21.21 -16.71
CA SER A 315 10.60 22.47 -17.45
C SER A 315 10.80 22.28 -18.96
N GLU A 316 11.68 21.38 -19.37
CA GLU A 316 11.82 21.01 -20.78
C GLU A 316 10.60 20.23 -21.27
N LEU A 317 10.10 19.28 -20.47
CA LEU A 317 8.87 18.54 -20.77
C LEU A 317 7.68 19.48 -21.00
N PHE A 318 7.51 20.49 -20.14
CA PHE A 318 6.41 21.45 -20.27
C PHE A 318 6.47 22.29 -21.56
N ASN A 319 7.65 22.42 -22.16
CA ASN A 319 7.82 23.13 -23.42
C ASN A 319 7.50 22.28 -24.65
N MET A 320 7.40 20.95 -24.51
CA MET A 320 7.09 20.02 -25.60
C MET A 320 5.69 20.26 -26.15
N GLU A 321 5.54 20.16 -27.47
CA GLU A 321 4.26 20.32 -28.17
C GLU A 321 3.22 19.26 -27.74
N GLU A 322 3.67 18.04 -27.50
CA GLU A 322 2.85 16.93 -26.99
C GLU A 322 2.25 17.24 -25.62
N TRP A 323 3.06 17.80 -24.71
CA TRP A 323 2.57 18.22 -23.40
C TRP A 323 1.53 19.34 -23.52
N LYS A 324 1.80 20.36 -24.34
CA LYS A 324 0.85 21.45 -24.59
C LYS A 324 -0.48 20.92 -25.14
N THR A 325 -0.42 19.99 -26.09
CA THR A 325 -1.60 19.31 -26.65
C THR A 325 -2.38 18.56 -25.56
N ILE A 326 -1.69 17.86 -24.65
CA ILE A 326 -2.31 17.17 -23.51
C ILE A 326 -2.98 18.18 -22.58
N VAL A 327 -2.33 19.29 -22.24
CA VAL A 327 -2.89 20.35 -21.40
C VAL A 327 -4.16 20.94 -22.03
N GLU A 328 -4.17 21.19 -23.34
CA GLU A 328 -5.36 21.67 -24.06
C GLU A 328 -6.52 20.67 -23.97
N LYS A 329 -6.25 19.37 -24.13
CA LYS A 329 -7.26 18.31 -23.97
C LYS A 329 -7.78 18.24 -22.53
N LEU A 330 -6.90 18.33 -21.54
CA LEU A 330 -7.28 18.34 -20.11
C LEU A 330 -8.13 19.58 -19.78
N GLN A 331 -7.81 20.73 -20.36
CA GLN A 331 -8.62 21.95 -20.23
C GLN A 331 -9.99 21.83 -20.89
N ALA A 332 -10.10 21.06 -21.98
CA ALA A 332 -11.41 20.72 -22.56
C ALA A 332 -12.19 19.78 -21.64
N CYS A 333 -11.53 18.77 -21.06
CA CYS A 333 -12.15 17.85 -20.10
C CYS A 333 -12.63 18.54 -18.81
N SER A 334 -11.91 19.56 -18.33
CA SER A 334 -12.31 20.33 -17.15
C SER A 334 -13.58 21.17 -17.35
N LYS A 335 -14.07 21.27 -18.59
CA LYS A 335 -15.30 22.00 -18.96
C LYS A 335 -16.49 21.07 -19.23
N PHE A 336 -16.36 19.76 -18.98
CA PHE A 336 -17.48 18.84 -19.15
C PHE A 336 -18.67 19.21 -18.27
N VAL A 337 -19.88 18.92 -18.78
CA VAL A 337 -21.13 19.22 -18.12
C VAL A 337 -21.90 17.92 -17.95
N THR A 338 -22.26 17.60 -16.71
CA THR A 338 -22.95 16.33 -16.36
C THR A 338 -24.31 16.15 -17.04
N LYS A 339 -24.94 17.26 -17.47
CA LYS A 339 -26.19 17.23 -18.25
C LYS A 339 -25.99 16.85 -19.71
N ASP A 340 -24.83 17.21 -20.28
CA ASP A 340 -24.54 17.04 -21.70
C ASP A 340 -23.77 15.73 -21.96
N ASN A 341 -23.08 15.22 -20.93
CA ASN A 341 -22.25 14.03 -21.02
C ASN A 341 -22.77 12.97 -20.04
N VAL A 342 -23.50 11.98 -20.58
CA VAL A 342 -24.26 10.97 -19.82
C VAL A 342 -23.40 10.16 -18.83
N SER A 343 -22.14 9.90 -19.16
CA SER A 343 -21.23 9.11 -18.30
C SER A 343 -20.22 9.95 -17.53
N ILE A 344 -20.41 11.27 -17.44
CA ILE A 344 -19.58 12.15 -16.63
C ILE A 344 -20.29 12.46 -15.32
N SER A 345 -19.67 12.12 -14.19
CA SER A 345 -20.11 12.54 -12.85
C SER A 345 -19.50 13.88 -12.44
N SER A 346 -20.11 14.54 -11.46
CA SER A 346 -19.51 15.74 -10.84
C SER A 346 -18.12 15.45 -10.27
N ARG A 347 -17.89 14.24 -9.75
CA ARG A 347 -16.57 13.80 -9.24
C ARG A 347 -15.51 13.83 -10.35
N VAL A 348 -15.84 13.35 -11.55
CA VAL A 348 -14.94 13.41 -12.71
C VAL A 348 -14.61 14.85 -13.08
N VAL A 349 -15.60 15.75 -13.12
CA VAL A 349 -15.40 17.17 -13.41
C VAL A 349 -14.48 17.83 -12.39
N PHE A 350 -14.75 17.65 -11.09
CA PHE A 350 -13.88 18.18 -10.03
C PHE A 350 -12.46 17.62 -10.11
N ARG A 351 -12.30 16.34 -10.44
CA ARG A 351 -10.98 15.73 -10.63
C ARG A 351 -10.21 16.43 -11.76
N TYR A 352 -10.84 16.74 -12.89
CA TYR A 352 -10.18 17.51 -13.96
C TYR A 352 -9.85 18.95 -13.54
N MET A 353 -10.66 19.58 -12.70
CA MET A 353 -10.32 20.88 -12.11
C MET A 353 -9.06 20.77 -11.22
N ASP A 354 -9.00 19.75 -10.35
CA ASP A 354 -7.82 19.48 -9.51
C ASP A 354 -6.56 19.23 -10.36
N ILE A 355 -6.70 18.51 -11.49
CA ILE A 355 -5.60 18.30 -12.44
C ILE A 355 -5.08 19.65 -12.97
N MET A 356 -5.98 20.51 -13.45
CA MET A 356 -5.60 21.81 -14.01
C MET A 356 -4.96 22.72 -12.96
N ASP A 357 -5.48 22.72 -11.73
CA ASP A 357 -4.92 23.46 -10.62
C ASP A 357 -3.52 22.96 -10.25
N ASN A 358 -3.30 21.63 -10.28
CA ASN A 358 -2.01 21.02 -10.03
C ASN A 358 -0.96 21.43 -11.09
N ILE A 359 -1.32 21.34 -12.39
CA ILE A 359 -0.46 21.78 -13.50
C ILE A 359 -0.08 23.25 -13.31
N LYS A 360 -1.06 24.12 -13.02
CA LYS A 360 -0.84 25.55 -12.79
C LYS A 360 0.09 25.82 -11.62
N LYS A 361 -0.15 25.16 -10.47
CA LYS A 361 0.66 25.31 -9.25
C LYS A 361 2.14 24.95 -9.51
N ASN A 362 2.38 23.98 -10.38
CA ASN A 362 3.71 23.49 -10.71
C ASN A 362 4.35 24.15 -11.94
N GLY A 363 3.71 25.16 -12.55
CA GLY A 363 4.26 25.94 -13.66
C GLY A 363 4.22 25.22 -15.01
N GLY A 364 3.27 24.29 -15.20
CA GLY A 364 3.10 23.53 -16.45
C GLY A 364 2.08 24.10 -17.43
N LEU A 365 1.60 25.33 -17.20
CA LEU A 365 0.70 26.09 -18.09
C LEU A 365 1.44 27.16 -18.87
#